data_AF-A0AAX4KGD2-F1
#
_entry.id   AF-A0AAX4KGD2-F1
#
_cell.length_a   1.000
_cell.length_b   1.000
_cell.length_c   1.000
_cell.angle_alpha   90.00
_cell.angle_beta   90.00
_cell.angle_gamma   90.00
#
_symmetry.space_group_name_H-M   'P 1'
#
loop_
_entity.id
_entity.type
_entity.pdbx_description
1 polymer ?
#
loop_
_entity_poly.entity_id
_entity_poly.type
_entity_poly.pdbx_seq_one_letter_code
_entity_poly.pdbx_strand_id
1 'polypeptide(L)'
;MSHLESVVQEAYGSHIFNRVLHSTTTFATSTLSAFYFDIIKDTMYCDALESPTRRAIVAVLYHLSWLNPTVKSEMSQIISLRAEVQRLVENARAEKRIKVGNQTEVYLSKILGSENGGTLSALLGVSSVGDLSSADKSAMEWTYESSLEIENETISILLGPATRSQCPRCWLYNAERENSLCSRCEEVINVT
;
A
#
# COMPACT_ATOMS: atom_id res chain seq x y z
N MET A 1 5.49 7.79 -15.56
CA MET A 1 5.99 7.33 -16.88
C MET A 1 6.67 8.43 -17.68
N SER A 2 6.08 9.63 -17.81
CA SER A 2 6.68 10.73 -18.61
C SER A 2 8.14 11.09 -18.31
N HIS A 3 8.57 11.03 -17.04
CA HIS A 3 9.96 11.28 -16.67
C HIS A 3 10.93 10.17 -17.12
N LEU A 4 10.51 8.90 -17.03
CA LEU A 4 11.34 7.79 -17.50
C LEU A 4 11.46 7.84 -19.03
N GLU A 5 10.35 8.12 -19.72
CA GLU A 5 10.33 8.27 -21.19
C GLU A 5 11.29 9.36 -21.65
N SER A 6 11.28 10.54 -21.01
CA SER A 6 12.20 11.62 -21.38
C SER A 6 13.66 11.24 -21.14
N VAL A 7 13.98 10.60 -20.00
CA VAL A 7 15.34 10.17 -19.67
C VAL A 7 15.84 9.11 -20.66
N VAL A 8 14.98 8.18 -21.05
CA VAL A 8 15.32 7.11 -22.00
C VAL A 8 15.50 7.69 -23.41
N GLN A 9 14.62 8.59 -23.86
CA GLN A 9 14.75 9.26 -25.16
C GLN A 9 16.04 10.09 -25.27
N GLU A 10 16.38 10.86 -24.23
CA GLU A 10 17.62 11.63 -24.17
C GLU A 10 18.86 10.73 -24.21
N ALA A 11 18.83 9.62 -23.46
CA ALA A 11 19.92 8.65 -23.41
C ALA A 11 20.11 7.91 -24.74
N TYR A 12 19.02 7.58 -25.44
CA TYR A 12 19.08 7.07 -26.82
C TYR A 12 19.67 8.11 -27.78
N GLY A 13 19.23 9.37 -27.70
CA GLY A 13 19.77 10.46 -28.53
C GLY A 13 21.27 10.67 -28.31
N SER A 14 21.74 10.50 -27.08
CA SER A 14 23.16 10.63 -26.71
C SER A 14 23.97 9.33 -26.85
N HIS A 15 23.36 8.24 -27.34
CA HIS A 15 23.97 6.91 -27.47
C HIS A 15 24.53 6.33 -26.15
N ILE A 16 23.96 6.73 -25.00
CA ILE A 16 24.36 6.26 -23.66
C ILE A 16 23.47 5.08 -23.25
N PHE A 17 23.68 3.92 -23.88
CA PHE A 17 22.84 2.73 -23.66
C PHE A 17 22.88 2.19 -22.22
N ASN A 18 24.00 2.38 -21.51
CA ASN A 18 24.12 1.99 -20.11
C ASN A 18 23.11 2.73 -19.21
N ARG A 19 22.87 4.03 -19.49
CA ARG A 19 21.88 4.84 -18.76
C ARG A 19 20.47 4.31 -18.99
N VAL A 20 20.12 3.95 -20.23
CA VAL A 20 18.82 3.31 -20.54
C VAL A 20 18.64 2.01 -19.75
N LEU A 21 19.65 1.14 -19.77
CA LEU A 21 19.61 -0.15 -19.05
C LEU A 21 19.42 0.06 -17.55
N HIS A 22 20.22 0.94 -16.93
CA HIS A 22 20.13 1.21 -15.50
C HIS A 22 18.78 1.83 -15.12
N SER A 23 18.33 2.87 -15.83
CA SER A 23 17.06 3.54 -15.55
C SER A 23 15.85 2.60 -15.70
N THR A 24 15.83 1.78 -16.74
CA THR A 24 14.71 0.83 -16.97
C THR A 24 14.73 -0.29 -15.94
N THR A 25 15.91 -0.82 -15.62
CA THR A 25 16.06 -1.87 -14.60
C THR A 25 15.62 -1.35 -13.24
N THR A 26 16.08 -0.17 -12.85
CA THR A 26 15.69 0.48 -11.58
C THR A 26 14.19 0.74 -11.51
N PHE A 27 13.56 1.17 -12.61
CA PHE A 27 12.10 1.34 -12.65
C PHE A 27 11.36 0.00 -12.48
N ALA A 28 11.81 -1.05 -13.17
CA ALA A 28 11.20 -2.37 -13.09
C ALA A 28 11.31 -2.97 -11.68
N THR A 29 12.48 -2.83 -11.03
CA THR A 29 12.71 -3.40 -9.70
C THR A 29 12.07 -2.58 -8.59
N SER A 30 12.22 -1.25 -8.59
CA SER A 30 11.76 -0.40 -7.50
C SER A 30 10.27 -0.03 -7.63
N THR A 31 9.83 0.39 -8.81
CA THR A 31 8.46 0.92 -8.99
C THR A 31 7.46 -0.18 -9.34
N LEU A 32 7.77 -1.05 -10.31
CA LEU A 32 6.84 -2.10 -10.69
C LEU A 32 6.84 -3.25 -9.67
N SER A 33 8.00 -3.84 -9.40
CA SER A 33 8.08 -5.02 -8.53
C SER A 33 7.86 -4.68 -7.05
N ALA A 34 8.73 -3.88 -6.45
CA ALA A 34 8.71 -3.63 -5.01
C ALA A 34 7.53 -2.77 -4.51
N PHE A 35 6.90 -2.00 -5.41
CA PHE A 35 5.79 -1.13 -5.06
C PHE A 35 4.47 -1.61 -5.69
N TYR A 36 4.33 -1.52 -7.01
CA TYR A 36 3.03 -1.70 -7.66
C TYR A 36 2.50 -3.13 -7.54
N PHE A 37 3.29 -4.14 -7.95
CA PHE A 37 2.89 -5.55 -7.89
C PHE A 37 2.70 -6.04 -6.47
N ASP A 38 3.50 -5.54 -5.52
CA ASP A 38 3.34 -5.89 -4.11
C ASP A 38 1.99 -5.41 -3.53
N ILE A 39 1.54 -4.22 -3.91
CA ILE A 39 0.23 -3.67 -3.49
C ILE A 39 -0.93 -4.46 -4.12
N ILE A 40 -0.87 -4.77 -5.41
CA ILE A 40 -2.01 -5.34 -6.14
C ILE A 40 -2.13 -6.85 -6.02
N LYS A 41 -1.09 -7.56 -5.57
CA LYS A 41 -1.05 -9.04 -5.54
C LYS A 41 -2.25 -9.64 -4.82
N ASP A 42 -2.63 -9.09 -3.68
CA ASP A 42 -3.72 -9.62 -2.87
C ASP A 42 -5.04 -9.46 -3.62
N THR A 43 -5.27 -8.33 -4.28
CA THR A 43 -6.45 -8.13 -5.14
C THR A 43 -6.45 -9.06 -6.33
N MET A 44 -5.30 -9.26 -6.98
CA MET A 44 -5.21 -10.15 -8.13
C MET A 44 -5.42 -11.63 -7.78
N TYR A 45 -5.00 -12.07 -6.59
CA TYR A 45 -5.09 -13.46 -6.16
C TYR A 45 -6.35 -13.76 -5.36
N CYS A 46 -6.82 -12.80 -4.56
CA CYS A 46 -7.87 -13.02 -3.59
C CYS A 46 -9.24 -12.47 -3.99
N ASP A 47 -9.37 -11.51 -4.91
CA ASP A 47 -10.68 -11.01 -5.31
C ASP A 47 -11.34 -11.89 -6.38
N ALA A 48 -12.68 -11.86 -6.41
CA ALA A 48 -13.47 -12.46 -7.48
C ALA A 48 -13.03 -11.96 -8.86
N LEU A 49 -13.17 -12.80 -9.89
CA LEU A 49 -12.79 -12.47 -11.27
C LEU A 49 -13.52 -11.21 -11.78
N GLU A 50 -14.79 -11.08 -11.41
CA GLU A 50 -15.65 -9.95 -11.79
C GLU A 50 -15.56 -8.75 -10.82
N SER A 51 -14.67 -8.80 -9.82
CA SER A 51 -14.48 -7.67 -8.89
C SER A 51 -14.13 -6.40 -9.66
N PRO A 52 -14.82 -5.27 -9.42
CA PRO A 52 -14.55 -4.01 -10.12
C PRO A 52 -13.10 -3.55 -9.87
N THR A 53 -12.58 -3.76 -8.66
CA THR A 53 -11.21 -3.41 -8.28
C THR A 53 -10.19 -4.23 -9.09
N ARG A 54 -10.41 -5.55 -9.21
CA ARG A 54 -9.54 -6.44 -9.99
C ARG A 54 -9.57 -6.08 -11.48
N ARG A 55 -10.76 -5.84 -12.03
CA ARG A 55 -10.92 -5.42 -13.43
C ARG A 55 -10.26 -4.08 -13.72
N ALA A 56 -10.34 -3.12 -12.80
CA ALA A 56 -9.66 -1.84 -12.93
C ALA A 56 -8.12 -2.00 -12.98
N ILE A 57 -7.56 -2.84 -12.10
CA ILE A 57 -6.12 -3.15 -12.10
C ILE A 57 -5.70 -3.81 -13.43
N VAL A 58 -6.47 -4.81 -13.90
CA VAL A 58 -6.21 -5.47 -15.18
C VAL A 58 -6.27 -4.48 -16.34
N ALA A 59 -7.27 -3.59 -16.37
CA ALA A 59 -7.37 -2.56 -17.40
C ALA A 59 -6.15 -1.63 -17.42
N VAL A 60 -5.65 -1.20 -16.25
CA VAL A 60 -4.44 -0.37 -16.14
C VAL A 60 -3.19 -1.14 -16.63
N LEU A 61 -3.08 -2.42 -16.31
CA LEU A 61 -1.98 -3.27 -16.79
C LEU A 61 -1.98 -3.43 -18.32
N TYR A 62 -3.16 -3.54 -18.94
CA TYR A 62 -3.29 -3.61 -20.40
C TYR A 62 -3.13 -2.24 -21.09
N HIS A 63 -3.50 -1.15 -20.40
CA HIS A 63 -3.49 0.20 -20.95
C HIS A 63 -2.51 1.12 -20.21
N LEU A 64 -1.21 0.81 -20.36
CA LEU A 64 -0.10 1.58 -19.76
C LEU A 64 -0.05 3.07 -20.20
N SER A 65 -0.81 3.47 -21.22
CA SER A 65 -0.89 4.86 -21.70
C SER A 65 -1.75 5.78 -20.82
N TRP A 66 -2.34 5.28 -19.73
CA TRP A 66 -3.19 6.09 -18.88
C TRP A 66 -2.37 7.06 -18.00
N LEU A 67 -2.50 8.36 -18.29
CA LEU A 67 -1.85 9.44 -17.56
C LEU A 67 -2.93 10.42 -17.08
N ASN A 68 -3.18 10.43 -15.77
CA ASN A 68 -4.09 11.38 -15.14
C ASN A 68 -3.30 12.30 -14.17
N PRO A 69 -3.16 13.60 -14.48
CA PRO A 69 -2.41 14.54 -13.63
C PRO A 69 -2.98 14.70 -12.22
N THR A 70 -4.31 14.66 -12.06
CA THR A 70 -4.97 14.78 -10.76
C THR A 70 -4.62 13.59 -9.86
N VAL A 71 -4.76 12.37 -10.40
CA VAL A 71 -4.44 11.14 -9.67
C VAL A 71 -2.95 11.06 -9.36
N LYS A 72 -2.09 11.59 -10.23
CA LYS A 72 -0.65 11.72 -9.94
C LYS A 72 -0.38 12.62 -8.72
N SER A 73 -1.11 13.73 -8.59
CA SER A 73 -0.98 14.64 -7.44
C SER A 73 -1.44 13.98 -6.14
N GLU A 74 -2.65 13.41 -6.14
CA GLU A 74 -3.20 12.69 -4.99
C GLU A 74 -2.31 11.52 -4.56
N MET A 75 -1.79 10.77 -5.53
CA MET A 75 -0.87 9.66 -5.26
C MET A 75 0.44 10.13 -4.62
N SER A 76 0.89 11.35 -4.90
CA SER A 76 2.12 11.90 -4.32
C SER A 76 1.98 12.08 -2.81
N GLN A 77 0.78 12.48 -2.35
CA GLN A 77 0.47 12.57 -0.92
C GLN A 77 0.50 11.19 -0.24
N ILE A 78 -0.12 10.18 -0.89
CA ILE A 78 -0.15 8.81 -0.39
C ILE A 78 1.26 8.22 -0.33
N ILE A 79 2.13 8.52 -1.31
CA ILE A 79 3.52 8.05 -1.31
C ILE A 79 4.30 8.66 -0.14
N SER A 80 4.13 9.95 0.15
CA SER A 80 4.74 10.60 1.32
C SER A 80 4.25 9.97 2.63
N LEU A 81 2.94 9.74 2.74
CA LEU A 81 2.37 9.06 3.90
C LEU A 81 2.90 7.62 4.04
N ARG A 82 2.98 6.86 2.95
CA ARG A 82 3.55 5.50 2.95
C ARG A 82 5.00 5.52 3.42
N ALA A 83 5.82 6.45 2.95
CA ALA A 83 7.21 6.54 3.36
C ALA A 83 7.33 6.71 4.88
N GLU A 84 6.48 7.57 5.46
CA GLU A 84 6.47 7.79 6.90
C GLU A 84 5.93 6.59 7.70
N VAL A 85 4.86 5.95 7.23
CA VAL A 85 4.33 4.71 7.84
C VAL A 85 5.37 3.59 7.78
N GLN A 86 6.03 3.40 6.64
CA GLN A 86 7.05 2.37 6.48
C GLN A 86 8.27 2.65 7.37
N ARG A 87 8.63 3.92 7.59
CA ARG A 87 9.65 4.29 8.58
C ARG A 87 9.28 3.81 9.99
N LEU A 88 8.01 3.97 10.40
CA LEU A 88 7.53 3.47 11.69
C LEU A 88 7.52 1.93 11.77
N VAL A 89 7.14 1.25 10.67
CA VAL A 89 7.20 -0.21 10.56
C VAL A 89 8.63 -0.71 10.70
N GLU A 90 9.62 -0.03 10.11
CA GLU A 90 11.03 -0.38 10.26
C GLU A 90 11.53 -0.17 11.70
N ASN A 91 11.06 0.85 12.42
CA ASN A 91 11.36 1.00 13.85
C ASN A 91 10.84 -0.20 14.66
N ALA A 92 9.60 -0.62 14.40
CA ALA A 92 8.99 -1.80 15.05
C ALA A 92 9.77 -3.09 14.73
N ARG A 93 10.30 -3.24 13.51
CA ARG A 93 11.17 -4.37 13.12
C ARG A 93 12.53 -4.32 13.82
N ALA A 94 13.14 -3.14 13.93
CA ALA A 94 14.43 -2.96 14.60
C ALA A 94 14.36 -3.36 16.08
N GLU A 95 13.24 -3.08 16.74
CA GLU A 95 12.95 -3.50 18.12
C GLU A 95 12.40 -4.94 18.23
N LYS A 96 12.32 -5.68 17.12
CA LYS A 96 11.81 -7.06 17.05
C LYS A 96 10.37 -7.23 17.54
N ARG A 97 9.56 -6.17 17.46
CA ARG A 97 8.12 -6.20 17.78
C ARG A 97 7.32 -6.99 16.74
N ILE A 98 7.75 -6.88 15.47
CA ILE A 98 7.10 -7.53 14.32
C ILE A 98 8.14 -8.19 13.42
N LYS A 99 7.71 -9.18 12.64
CA LYS A 99 8.50 -9.83 11.59
C LYS A 99 8.09 -9.35 10.20
N VAL A 100 6.80 -9.12 9.99
CA VAL A 100 6.23 -8.69 8.70
C VAL A 100 5.36 -7.45 8.88
N GLY A 101 5.28 -6.61 7.84
CA GLY A 101 4.53 -5.34 7.89
C GLY A 101 3.04 -5.53 8.18
N ASN A 102 2.43 -6.59 7.66
CA ASN A 102 1.02 -6.89 7.89
C ASN A 102 0.68 -7.22 9.35
N GLN A 103 1.65 -7.31 10.27
CA GLN A 103 1.38 -7.43 11.71
C GLN A 103 1.04 -6.09 12.37
N THR A 104 0.77 -5.04 11.59
CA THR A 104 0.50 -3.70 12.09
C THR A 104 -0.81 -3.13 11.55
N GLU A 105 -1.35 -2.18 12.31
CA GLU A 105 -2.48 -1.34 11.96
C GLU A 105 -2.07 0.12 12.10
N VAL A 106 -2.61 0.97 11.23
CA VAL A 106 -2.35 2.42 11.24
C VAL A 106 -3.64 3.16 11.55
N TYR A 107 -3.53 4.21 12.37
CA TYR A 107 -4.60 5.13 12.65
C TYR A 107 -4.18 6.55 12.27
N LEU A 108 -5.01 7.24 11.49
CA LEU A 108 -4.71 8.55 10.92
C LEU A 108 -5.70 9.59 11.43
N SER A 109 -5.24 10.81 11.71
CA SER A 109 -6.13 11.92 12.08
C SER A 109 -7.04 12.36 10.91
N LYS A 110 -6.65 12.06 9.67
CA LYS A 110 -7.41 12.30 8.45
C LYS A 110 -7.09 11.21 7.43
N ILE A 111 -8.12 10.57 6.89
CA ILE A 111 -7.97 9.55 5.84
C ILE A 111 -7.85 10.26 4.49
N LEU A 112 -6.76 10.01 3.77
CA LEU A 112 -6.53 10.52 2.43
C LEU A 112 -7.02 9.50 1.39
N GLY A 113 -7.81 9.96 0.41
CA GLY A 113 -8.39 9.09 -0.63
C GLY A 113 -9.71 8.42 -0.20
N SER A 114 -10.53 8.11 -1.21
CA SER A 114 -11.95 7.68 -1.15
C SER A 114 -12.35 6.74 0.01
N GLU A 115 -13.62 6.85 0.39
CA GLU A 115 -14.44 6.21 1.45
C GLU A 115 -14.25 4.70 1.69
N ASN A 116 -13.47 4.00 0.86
CA ASN A 116 -13.19 2.57 0.96
C ASN A 116 -11.75 2.32 1.45
N GLY A 117 -11.56 2.38 2.77
CA GLY A 117 -10.25 2.24 3.46
C GLY A 117 -9.45 0.96 3.16
N GLY A 118 -10.04 -0.07 2.53
CA GLY A 118 -9.36 -1.31 2.16
C GLY A 118 -8.28 -1.16 1.09
N THR A 119 -8.32 -0.11 0.27
CA THR A 119 -7.25 0.17 -0.72
C THR A 119 -6.04 0.84 -0.04
N LEU A 120 -6.29 1.64 1.00
CA LEU A 120 -5.26 2.41 1.68
C LEU A 120 -4.35 1.52 2.54
N SER A 121 -4.88 0.47 3.17
CA SER A 121 -4.05 -0.48 3.93
C SER A 121 -3.02 -1.19 3.05
N ALA A 122 -3.42 -1.63 1.86
CA ALA A 122 -2.51 -2.22 0.87
C ALA A 122 -1.46 -1.21 0.38
N LEU A 123 -1.87 0.04 0.11
CA LEU A 123 -0.95 1.11 -0.30
C LEU A 123 0.09 1.43 0.77
N LEU A 124 -0.32 1.43 2.05
CA LEU A 124 0.55 1.71 3.18
C LEU A 124 1.34 0.49 3.65
N GLY A 125 1.02 -0.72 3.18
CA GLY A 125 1.70 -1.96 3.54
C GLY A 125 1.43 -2.42 4.98
N VAL A 126 0.19 -2.21 5.45
CA VAL A 126 -0.31 -2.55 6.79
C VAL A 126 -1.59 -3.38 6.68
N SER A 127 -2.06 -4.01 7.76
CA SER A 127 -3.28 -4.85 7.70
C SER A 127 -4.58 -4.05 7.64
N SER A 128 -4.67 -2.95 8.39
CA SER A 128 -5.84 -2.09 8.39
C SER A 128 -5.46 -0.63 8.61
N VAL A 129 -6.37 0.26 8.18
CA VAL A 129 -6.27 1.71 8.42
C VAL A 129 -7.57 2.13 9.12
N GLY A 130 -7.42 2.79 10.26
CA GLY A 130 -8.52 3.35 11.04
C GLY A 130 -8.40 4.85 11.24
N ASP A 131 -9.45 5.44 11.82
CA ASP A 131 -9.45 6.83 12.27
C ASP A 131 -8.75 6.92 13.64
N LEU A 132 -7.89 7.92 13.84
CA LEU A 132 -7.20 8.14 15.10
C LEU A 132 -8.14 8.30 16.30
N SER A 133 -9.35 8.84 16.09
CA SER A 133 -10.39 8.92 17.12
C SER A 133 -10.90 7.56 17.60
N SER A 134 -10.78 6.51 16.78
CA SER A 134 -11.17 5.13 17.12
C SER A 134 -10.04 4.33 17.78
N ALA A 135 -8.83 4.88 17.86
CA ALA A 135 -7.68 4.18 18.39
C ALA A 135 -7.71 4.14 19.93
N ASP A 136 -7.78 2.93 20.50
CA ASP A 136 -7.52 2.74 21.92
C ASP A 136 -6.02 2.45 22.16
N LYS A 137 -5.25 3.52 22.38
CA LYS A 137 -3.82 3.43 22.69
C LYS A 137 -3.53 2.58 23.93
N SER A 138 -4.46 2.53 24.89
CA SER A 138 -4.24 1.82 26.16
C SER A 138 -4.34 0.30 26.01
N ALA A 139 -5.05 -0.17 24.98
CA ALA A 139 -5.20 -1.59 24.67
C ALA A 139 -4.05 -2.15 23.81
N MET A 140 -3.16 -1.29 23.29
CA MET A 140 -2.07 -1.69 22.40
C MET A 140 -0.80 -2.06 23.18
N GLU A 141 -0.17 -3.18 22.84
CA GLU A 141 1.08 -3.63 23.46
C GLU A 141 2.25 -2.65 23.24
N TRP A 142 2.29 -2.05 22.04
CA TRP A 142 3.28 -1.08 21.64
C TRP A 142 2.67 -0.11 20.64
N THR A 143 3.21 1.11 20.59
CA THR A 143 2.76 2.14 19.65
C THR A 143 3.93 2.96 19.16
N TYR A 144 3.88 3.37 17.90
CA TYR A 144 4.75 4.42 17.36
C TYR A 144 3.91 5.57 16.85
N GLU A 145 4.39 6.78 17.09
CA GLU A 145 3.70 7.99 16.69
C GLU A 145 4.58 8.83 15.78
N SER A 146 3.94 9.48 14.82
CA SER A 146 4.57 10.50 14.00
C SER A 146 3.55 11.51 13.50
N SER A 147 4.04 12.59 12.93
CA SER A 147 3.21 13.59 12.25
C SER A 147 3.87 13.98 10.94
N LEU A 148 3.06 14.16 9.91
CA LEU A 148 3.52 14.55 8.57
C LEU A 148 2.69 15.75 8.10
N GLU A 149 3.36 16.75 7.54
CA GLU A 149 2.68 17.87 6.88
C GLU A 149 2.41 17.52 5.40
N ILE A 150 1.13 17.55 5.02
CA ILE A 150 0.67 17.36 3.63
C ILE A 150 -0.22 18.54 3.28
N GLU A 151 0.14 19.31 2.25
CA GLU A 151 -0.65 20.45 1.76
C GLU A 151 -1.10 21.46 2.84
N ASN A 152 -0.19 21.77 3.78
CA ASN A 152 -0.40 22.65 4.94
C ASN A 152 -1.36 22.10 6.01
N GLU A 153 -1.68 20.81 5.96
CA GLU A 153 -2.36 20.11 7.05
C GLU A 153 -1.41 19.13 7.72
N THR A 154 -1.46 19.08 9.05
CA THR A 154 -0.71 18.09 9.83
C THR A 154 -1.54 16.82 10.00
N ILE A 155 -1.04 15.71 9.47
CA ILE A 155 -1.61 14.37 9.66
C ILE A 155 -0.85 13.67 10.78
N SER A 156 -1.56 13.35 11.87
CA SER A 156 -1.03 12.52 12.95
C SER A 156 -1.20 11.05 12.60
N ILE A 157 -0.15 10.28 12.82
CA ILE A 157 -0.04 8.86 12.49
C ILE A 157 0.25 8.11 13.78
N LEU A 158 -0.56 7.10 14.04
CA LEU A 158 -0.35 6.13 15.12
C LEU A 158 -0.24 4.74 14.50
N LEU A 159 0.87 4.07 14.74
CA LEU A 159 1.11 2.68 14.35
C LEU A 159 1.01 1.78 15.59
N GLY A 160 0.25 0.70 15.51
CA GLY A 160 0.15 -0.32 16.56
C GLY A 160 0.18 -1.74 16.00
N PRO A 161 0.20 -2.76 16.88
CA PRO A 161 0.08 -4.15 16.48
C PRO A 161 -1.30 -4.43 15.87
N ALA A 162 -1.37 -5.39 14.96
CA ALA A 162 -2.63 -5.89 14.46
C ALA A 162 -3.42 -6.60 15.56
N THR A 163 -4.69 -6.25 15.69
CA THR A 163 -5.60 -6.72 16.75
C THR A 163 -6.31 -8.01 16.37
N ARG A 164 -6.41 -8.27 15.07
CA ARG A 164 -7.11 -9.41 14.47
C ARG A 164 -6.15 -10.55 14.12
N SER A 165 -6.71 -11.70 13.77
CA SER A 165 -5.95 -12.89 13.37
C SER A 165 -5.58 -12.86 11.89
N GLN A 166 -4.50 -13.57 11.54
CA GLN A 166 -4.08 -13.73 10.15
C GLN A 166 -5.07 -14.59 9.36
N CYS A 167 -5.53 -14.08 8.21
CA CYS A 167 -6.33 -14.84 7.26
C CYS A 167 -5.42 -15.83 6.50
N PRO A 168 -5.76 -17.13 6.41
CA PRO A 168 -4.93 -18.12 5.73
C PRO A 168 -4.88 -17.96 4.21
N ARG A 169 -5.78 -17.15 3.64
CA ARG A 169 -5.90 -16.92 2.19
C ARG A 169 -5.18 -15.66 1.70
N CYS A 170 -5.49 -14.50 2.28
CA CYS A 170 -4.84 -13.24 1.88
C CYS A 170 -3.65 -12.84 2.75
N TRP A 171 -3.39 -13.55 3.86
CA TRP A 171 -2.30 -13.30 4.80
C TRP A 171 -2.30 -11.93 5.48
N LEU A 172 -3.38 -11.15 5.34
CA LEU A 172 -3.67 -9.96 6.14
C LEU A 172 -4.28 -10.34 7.49
N TYR A 173 -4.01 -9.53 8.51
CA TYR A 173 -4.52 -9.71 9.87
C TYR A 173 -5.89 -9.05 10.00
N ASN A 174 -6.89 -9.61 9.30
CA ASN A 174 -8.27 -9.10 9.27
C ASN A 174 -9.32 -10.14 9.68
N ALA A 175 -8.89 -11.36 10.05
CA ALA A 175 -9.78 -12.44 10.47
C ALA A 175 -10.19 -12.30 11.95
N GLU A 176 -11.43 -12.62 12.28
CA GLU A 176 -11.93 -12.49 13.66
C GLU A 176 -11.30 -13.52 14.61
N ARG A 177 -10.97 -14.70 14.09
CA ARG A 177 -10.43 -15.83 14.86
C ARG A 177 -9.24 -16.46 14.15
N GLU A 178 -8.40 -17.14 14.93
CA GLU A 178 -7.29 -17.91 14.38
C GLU A 178 -7.81 -18.99 13.42
N ASN A 179 -7.08 -19.21 12.32
CA ASN A 179 -7.45 -20.17 11.25
C ASN A 179 -8.80 -19.92 10.57
N SER A 180 -9.37 -18.71 10.69
CA SER A 180 -10.58 -18.31 9.97
C SER A 180 -10.27 -17.38 8.78
N LEU A 181 -11.14 -17.39 7.78
CA LEU A 181 -11.06 -16.46 6.66
C LEU A 181 -11.52 -15.07 7.11
N CYS A 182 -11.01 -14.03 6.47
CA CYS A 182 -11.60 -12.68 6.62
C CYS A 182 -12.85 -12.58 5.74
N SER A 183 -13.76 -11.64 6.06
CA SER A 183 -15.02 -11.41 5.33
C SER A 183 -14.82 -11.34 3.81
N ARG A 184 -13.83 -10.55 3.35
CA ARG A 184 -13.44 -10.44 1.94
C ARG A 184 -13.12 -11.79 1.29
N CYS A 185 -12.41 -12.66 2.01
CA CYS A 185 -12.05 -13.97 1.48
C CYS A 185 -13.21 -14.97 1.54
N GLU A 186 -14.05 -14.89 2.58
CA GLU A 186 -15.25 -15.71 2.70
C GLU A 186 -16.24 -15.43 1.58
N GLU A 187 -16.50 -14.14 1.29
CA GLU A 187 -17.38 -13.73 0.20
C GLU A 187 -16.97 -14.37 -1.11
N VAL A 188 -15.67 -14.35 -1.46
CA VAL A 188 -15.17 -14.90 -2.73
C VAL A 188 -15.23 -16.42 -2.80
N ILE A 189 -15.00 -17.12 -1.68
CA ILE A 189 -15.01 -18.59 -1.65
C ILE A 189 -16.44 -19.14 -1.59
N ASN A 190 -17.37 -18.42 -0.95
CA ASN A 190 -18.75 -18.86 -0.76
C ASN A 190 -19.70 -18.43 -1.89
N VAL A 191 -19.23 -17.71 -2.92
CA VAL A 191 -20.01 -17.51 -4.15
C VAL A 191 -20.12 -18.86 -4.86
N THR A 192 -21.28 -19.51 -4.70
CA THR A 192 -21.72 -20.70 -5.43
C THR A 192 -22.59 -20.31 -6.61
#